data_AF-A0A369JYH7-F1
#
_entry.id   AF-A0A369JYH7-F1
#
_cell.length_a   1.000
_cell.length_b   1.000
_cell.length_c   1.000
_cell.angle_alpha   90.00
_cell.angle_beta   90.00
_cell.angle_gamma   90.00
#
_symmetry.space_group_name_H-M   'P 1'
#
loop_
_entity.id
_entity.type
_entity.pdbx_description
1 polymer ?
#
loop_
_entity_poly.entity_id
_entity_poly.type
_entity_poly.pdbx_seq_one_letter_code
_entity_poly.pdbx_strand_id
1 'polypeptide(L)'
;MASYRHSPSIRLTKDMQVCQRRINALPPIDRPRPLTAVCARPIPNSYWVTPLLLACEYPWTPKNPHKPKLDALLRAGVRTFIDLTEAGELSPYVNVLKVRAELLGIDCTTIEYYRFPIRDRSLPDSLDHMYGVLDVLRDNENRGRISAVHCRGGIGRTGMVIGCWLVDSGHAKNGEEALSIIASEWCTVEKCKRYPHSPETGSQFDYVLNFHPKGVKV
;
A
#
# COMPACT_ATOMS: atom_id res chain seq x y z
N MET A 1 -41.53 -19.29 -2.07
CA MET A 1 -40.10 -19.59 -1.84
C MET A 1 -39.31 -18.30 -1.91
N ALA A 2 -39.01 -17.69 -0.76
CA ALA A 2 -38.25 -16.44 -0.69
C ALA A 2 -36.74 -16.74 -0.64
N SER A 3 -36.03 -16.34 -1.69
CA SER A 3 -34.56 -16.40 -1.74
C SER A 3 -33.99 -15.31 -0.83
N TYR A 4 -33.41 -15.72 0.30
CA TYR A 4 -32.65 -14.88 1.21
C TYR A 4 -31.38 -14.38 0.52
N ARG A 5 -31.42 -13.21 -0.11
CA ARG A 5 -30.22 -12.47 -0.51
C ARG A 5 -29.54 -11.99 0.76
N HIS A 6 -28.40 -12.60 1.12
CA HIS A 6 -27.53 -12.08 2.18
C HIS A 6 -27.07 -10.66 1.82
N SER A 7 -27.41 -9.67 2.65
CA SER A 7 -26.95 -8.29 2.50
C SER A 7 -25.41 -8.21 2.48
N PRO A 8 -24.78 -7.63 1.43
CA PRO A 8 -23.32 -7.52 1.30
C PRO A 8 -22.66 -6.87 2.53
N SER A 9 -23.34 -5.90 3.14
CA SER A 9 -22.89 -5.16 4.34
C SER A 9 -22.61 -6.07 5.55
N ILE A 10 -23.40 -7.13 5.76
CA ILE A 10 -23.24 -8.04 6.90
C ILE A 10 -22.05 -9.00 6.70
N ARG A 11 -21.76 -9.40 5.45
CA ARG A 11 -20.56 -10.21 5.16
C ARG A 11 -19.29 -9.37 5.34
N LEU A 12 -19.29 -8.14 4.82
CA LEU A 12 -18.18 -7.19 4.96
C LEU A 12 -17.80 -6.92 6.42
N THR A 13 -18.78 -6.72 7.31
CA THR A 13 -18.52 -6.50 8.74
C THR A 13 -18.02 -7.75 9.46
N LYS A 14 -18.51 -8.93 9.11
CA LYS A 14 -18.02 -10.21 9.65
C LYS A 14 -16.57 -10.48 9.21
N ASP A 15 -16.23 -10.25 7.95
CA ASP A 15 -14.87 -10.41 7.42
C ASP A 15 -13.89 -9.47 8.14
N MET A 16 -14.29 -8.22 8.37
CA MET A 16 -13.51 -7.25 9.14
C MET A 16 -13.26 -7.70 10.59
N GLN A 17 -14.27 -8.23 11.28
CA GLN A 17 -14.13 -8.73 12.65
C GLN A 17 -13.23 -9.98 12.73
N VAL A 18 -13.22 -10.82 11.70
CA VAL A 18 -12.30 -11.97 11.61
C VAL A 18 -10.87 -11.48 11.40
N CYS A 19 -10.63 -10.57 10.47
CA CYS A 19 -9.31 -9.98 10.21
C CYS A 19 -8.74 -9.33 11.48
N GLN A 20 -9.56 -8.56 12.20
CA GLN A 20 -9.14 -7.91 13.43
C GLN A 20 -8.69 -8.92 14.50
N ARG A 21 -9.46 -10.00 14.69
CA ARG A 21 -9.10 -11.06 15.65
C ARG A 21 -7.79 -11.73 15.28
N ARG A 22 -7.54 -11.95 13.99
CA ARG A 22 -6.29 -12.56 13.50
C ARG A 22 -5.11 -11.63 13.70
N ILE A 23 -5.23 -10.34 13.39
CA ILE A 23 -4.19 -9.34 13.64
C ILE A 23 -3.84 -9.26 15.12
N ASN A 24 -4.86 -9.23 15.99
CA ASN A 24 -4.64 -9.18 17.44
C ASN A 24 -3.99 -10.44 18.01
N ALA A 25 -4.07 -11.57 17.28
CA ALA A 25 -3.46 -12.84 17.66
C ALA A 25 -2.02 -12.99 17.14
N LEU A 26 -1.54 -12.07 16.28
CA LEU A 26 -0.18 -12.13 15.78
C LEU A 26 0.83 -11.85 16.90
N PRO A 27 2.02 -12.47 16.87
CA PRO A 27 3.05 -12.23 17.87
C PRO A 27 3.53 -10.76 17.81
N PRO A 28 3.93 -10.19 18.96
CA PRO A 28 4.51 -8.85 19.01
C PRO A 28 5.83 -8.81 18.23
N ILE A 29 6.09 -7.68 17.58
CA ILE A 29 7.28 -7.48 16.74
C ILE A 29 8.45 -7.05 17.59
N ASP A 30 9.61 -7.68 17.38
CA ASP A 30 10.90 -7.21 17.89
C ASP A 30 11.58 -6.26 16.87
N ARG A 31 10.92 -5.12 16.59
CA ARG A 31 11.44 -4.05 15.70
C ARG A 31 11.48 -2.75 16.49
N PRO A 32 12.57 -1.95 16.42
CA PRO A 32 12.85 -0.88 17.37
C PRO A 32 11.83 0.27 17.42
N ARG A 33 10.87 0.39 16.48
CA ARG A 33 9.65 1.24 16.48
C ARG A 33 9.07 1.31 15.06
N PRO A 34 7.86 1.87 14.88
CA PRO A 34 7.40 2.30 13.58
C PRO A 34 8.39 3.31 12.97
N LEU A 35 8.72 3.19 11.68
CA LEU A 35 9.64 4.12 11.01
C LEU A 35 9.12 5.56 11.02
N THR A 36 7.80 5.71 11.09
CA THR A 36 7.14 7.02 11.21
C THR A 36 7.50 7.78 12.50
N ALA A 37 8.08 7.11 13.52
CA ALA A 37 8.63 7.77 14.70
C ALA A 37 9.95 8.51 14.43
N VAL A 38 10.64 8.19 13.33
CA VAL A 38 11.94 8.75 12.96
C VAL A 38 11.85 9.59 11.69
N CYS A 39 11.02 9.19 10.72
CA CYS A 39 10.76 9.91 9.49
C CYS A 39 9.35 10.53 9.51
N ALA A 40 9.26 11.85 9.48
CA ALA A 40 7.98 12.54 9.37
C ALA A 40 7.21 12.05 8.13
N ARG A 41 5.94 11.70 8.30
CA ARG A 41 5.10 11.26 7.18
C ARG A 41 4.79 12.45 6.26
N PRO A 42 4.88 12.30 4.94
CA PRO A 42 4.57 13.38 4.02
C PRO A 42 3.08 13.75 4.02
N ILE A 43 2.19 12.77 4.26
CA ILE A 43 0.74 12.99 4.32
C ILE A 43 0.11 12.20 5.49
N PRO A 44 -1.04 12.63 6.04
CA PRO A 44 -1.64 11.97 7.21
C PRO A 44 -1.98 10.49 6.97
N ASN A 45 -2.45 10.18 5.77
CA ASN A 45 -2.85 8.85 5.32
C ASN A 45 -1.71 8.12 4.59
N SER A 46 -0.55 8.05 5.25
CA SER A 46 0.63 7.31 4.78
C SER A 46 1.48 6.79 5.93
N TYR A 47 2.31 5.80 5.65
CA TYR A 47 3.36 5.31 6.55
C TYR A 47 4.57 4.85 5.75
N TRP A 48 5.75 4.94 6.37
CA TRP A 48 7.00 4.42 5.82
C TRP A 48 7.10 2.93 6.12
N VAL A 49 7.28 2.11 5.08
CA VAL A 49 7.47 0.66 5.19
C VAL A 49 8.95 0.35 5.43
N THR A 50 9.78 0.97 4.60
CA THR A 50 11.24 1.08 4.71
C THR A 50 11.60 2.56 4.54
N PRO A 51 12.86 2.97 4.78
CA PRO A 51 13.30 4.34 4.46
C PRO A 51 13.15 4.72 2.98
N LEU A 52 13.00 3.74 2.08
CA LEU A 52 12.87 3.94 0.64
C LEU A 52 11.48 3.56 0.09
N LEU A 53 10.55 3.14 0.93
CA LEU A 53 9.21 2.72 0.49
C LEU A 53 8.12 3.34 1.36
N LEU A 54 7.25 4.11 0.72
CA LEU A 54 6.08 4.73 1.33
C LEU A 54 4.80 4.03 0.87
N ALA A 55 3.92 3.73 1.82
CA ALA A 55 2.55 3.33 1.56
C ALA A 55 1.62 4.53 1.76
N CYS A 56 0.75 4.85 0.81
CA CYS A 56 -0.12 6.02 0.93
C CYS A 56 -1.49 5.89 0.25
N GLU A 57 -2.40 6.80 0.59
CA GLU A 57 -3.65 6.99 -0.15
C GLU A 57 -3.42 7.67 -1.52
N TYR A 58 -4.44 7.64 -2.37
CA TYR A 58 -4.37 8.24 -3.70
C TYR A 58 -3.90 9.71 -3.63
N PRO A 59 -2.86 10.11 -4.39
CA PRO A 59 -2.13 11.34 -4.11
C PRO A 59 -2.75 12.61 -4.73
N TRP A 60 -3.84 12.49 -5.48
CA TRP A 60 -4.42 13.63 -6.18
C TRP A 60 -5.94 13.60 -6.29
N THR A 61 -6.56 14.79 -6.31
CA THR A 61 -7.97 14.95 -6.62
C THR A 61 -8.20 16.31 -7.27
N PRO A 62 -9.11 16.42 -8.27
CA PRO A 62 -9.46 17.70 -8.86
C PRO A 62 -10.13 18.66 -7.86
N LYS A 63 -10.61 18.16 -6.71
CA LYS A 63 -11.22 18.99 -5.65
C LYS A 63 -10.21 19.85 -4.89
N ASN A 64 -8.92 19.51 -4.94
CA ASN A 64 -7.85 20.27 -4.29
C ASN A 64 -6.65 20.41 -5.24
N PRO A 65 -6.77 21.21 -6.30
CA PRO A 65 -5.76 21.30 -7.34
C PRO A 65 -4.53 22.13 -6.92
N HIS A 66 -4.70 23.08 -5.98
CA HIS A 66 -3.66 24.05 -5.62
C HIS A 66 -2.69 23.56 -4.54
N LYS A 67 -3.12 22.63 -3.68
CA LYS A 67 -2.28 22.01 -2.65
C LYS A 67 -2.44 20.49 -2.69
N PRO A 68 -2.04 19.83 -3.80
CA PRO A 68 -2.20 18.40 -3.93
C PRO A 68 -1.23 17.67 -2.99
N LYS A 69 -1.63 16.48 -2.54
CA LYS A 69 -0.76 15.60 -1.74
C LYS A 69 0.52 15.22 -2.47
N LEU A 70 0.50 15.22 -3.81
CA LEU A 70 1.67 15.04 -4.69
C LEU A 70 2.88 15.88 -4.27
N ASP A 71 2.69 17.15 -3.90
CA ASP A 71 3.80 18.02 -3.53
C ASP A 71 4.54 17.51 -2.31
N ALA A 72 3.80 17.03 -1.30
CA ALA A 72 4.39 16.52 -0.08
C ALA A 72 5.16 15.23 -0.35
N LEU A 73 4.64 14.36 -1.22
CA LEU A 73 5.33 13.14 -1.65
C LEU A 73 6.62 13.46 -2.42
N LEU A 74 6.56 14.40 -3.37
CA LEU A 74 7.71 14.85 -4.15
C LEU A 74 8.80 15.46 -3.26
N ARG A 75 8.41 16.31 -2.30
CA ARG A 75 9.33 16.92 -1.31
C ARG A 75 9.93 15.91 -0.36
N ALA A 76 9.22 14.83 -0.04
CA ALA A 76 9.76 13.70 0.71
C ALA A 76 10.69 12.80 -0.11
N GLY A 77 10.98 13.18 -1.37
CA GLY A 77 11.94 12.48 -2.22
C GLY A 77 11.36 11.33 -3.03
N VAL A 78 10.03 11.10 -3.00
CA VAL A 78 9.39 10.07 -3.84
C VAL A 78 9.67 10.36 -5.30
N ARG A 79 10.20 9.37 -6.01
CA ARG A 79 10.49 9.44 -7.45
C ARG A 79 9.82 8.34 -8.26
N THR A 80 9.44 7.23 -7.64
CA THR A 80 8.63 6.20 -8.30
C THR A 80 7.23 6.12 -7.69
N PHE A 81 6.21 6.16 -8.53
CA PHE A 81 4.81 6.03 -8.12
C PHE A 81 4.23 4.74 -8.69
N ILE A 82 3.74 3.89 -7.80
CA ILE A 82 3.09 2.62 -8.14
C ILE A 82 1.60 2.75 -7.82
N ASP A 83 0.80 2.83 -8.88
CA ASP A 83 -0.65 3.01 -8.84
C ASP A 83 -1.36 1.67 -9.01
N LEU A 84 -2.04 1.21 -7.96
CA LEU A 84 -2.79 -0.04 -7.95
C LEU A 84 -4.24 0.11 -8.44
N THR A 85 -4.63 1.28 -8.92
CA THR A 85 -6.01 1.57 -9.35
C THR A 85 -6.26 1.23 -10.81
N GLU A 86 -7.50 0.86 -11.11
CA GLU A 86 -7.94 0.60 -12.49
C GLU A 86 -8.11 1.91 -13.27
N ALA A 87 -7.97 1.84 -14.59
CA ALA A 87 -8.29 2.98 -15.44
C ALA A 87 -9.78 3.37 -15.27
N GLY A 88 -10.06 4.65 -15.06
CA GLY A 88 -11.41 5.14 -14.78
C GLY A 88 -11.86 5.00 -13.32
N GLU A 89 -11.10 4.30 -12.46
CA GLU A 89 -11.43 4.21 -11.03
C GLU A 89 -11.35 5.60 -10.34
N LEU A 90 -10.35 6.39 -10.71
CA LEU A 90 -10.05 7.72 -10.20
C LEU A 90 -9.52 8.63 -11.31
N SER A 91 -9.62 9.95 -11.11
CA SER A 91 -9.09 10.93 -12.06
C SER A 91 -7.57 10.77 -12.20
N PRO A 92 -7.05 10.56 -13.42
CA PRO A 92 -5.63 10.31 -13.64
C PRO A 92 -4.80 11.54 -13.25
N TYR A 93 -3.63 11.30 -12.66
CA TYR A 93 -2.79 12.38 -12.15
C TYR A 93 -1.39 12.43 -12.79
N VAL A 94 -1.05 11.56 -13.74
CA VAL A 94 0.31 11.49 -14.32
C VAL A 94 0.76 12.83 -14.92
N ASN A 95 -0.11 13.51 -15.67
CA ASN A 95 0.21 14.83 -16.21
C ASN A 95 0.34 15.88 -15.10
N VAL A 96 -0.49 15.79 -14.06
CA VAL A 96 -0.42 16.68 -12.90
C VAL A 96 0.88 16.46 -12.14
N LEU A 97 1.31 15.21 -11.94
CA LEU A 97 2.56 14.84 -11.29
C LEU A 97 3.76 15.51 -11.97
N LYS A 98 3.82 15.48 -13.30
CA LYS A 98 4.88 16.16 -14.08
C LYS A 98 4.87 17.67 -13.85
N VAL A 99 3.71 18.31 -14.00
CA VAL A 99 3.56 19.76 -13.77
C VAL A 99 3.95 20.13 -12.33
N ARG A 100 3.53 19.35 -11.33
CA ARG A 100 3.90 19.61 -9.92
C ARG A 100 5.40 19.44 -9.69
N ALA A 101 6.03 18.45 -10.32
CA ALA A 101 7.46 18.25 -10.22
C ALA A 101 8.26 19.43 -10.82
N GLU A 102 7.89 19.88 -12.01
CA GLU A 102 8.50 21.07 -12.63
C GLU A 102 8.36 22.32 -11.74
N LEU A 103 7.17 22.55 -11.20
CA LEU A 103 6.91 23.66 -10.26
C LEU A 103 7.76 23.59 -8.99
N LEU A 104 8.20 22.39 -8.60
CA LEU A 104 9.07 22.15 -7.45
C LEU A 104 10.56 22.13 -7.82
N GLY A 105 10.92 22.38 -9.08
CA GLY A 105 12.30 22.31 -9.56
C GLY A 105 12.85 20.88 -9.62
N ILE A 106 11.98 19.88 -9.69
CA ILE A 106 12.36 18.47 -9.80
C ILE A 106 12.40 18.08 -11.27
N ASP A 107 13.52 17.52 -11.70
CA ASP A 107 13.68 16.98 -13.05
C ASP A 107 12.67 15.85 -13.29
N CYS A 108 11.75 16.05 -14.24
CA CYS A 108 10.71 15.09 -14.58
C CYS A 108 11.24 13.78 -15.17
N THR A 109 12.45 13.77 -15.74
CA THR A 109 13.10 12.54 -16.21
C THR A 109 13.45 11.60 -15.06
N THR A 110 13.58 12.15 -13.85
CA THR A 110 13.78 11.39 -12.63
C THR A 110 12.48 10.84 -12.06
N ILE A 111 11.32 11.01 -12.69
CA ILE A 111 10.04 10.50 -12.19
C ILE A 111 9.58 9.30 -13.00
N GLU A 112 9.27 8.22 -12.29
CA GLU A 112 8.73 6.99 -12.86
C GLU A 112 7.32 6.77 -12.33
N TYR A 113 6.43 6.34 -13.22
CA TYR A 113 5.05 6.00 -12.87
C TYR A 113 4.70 4.65 -13.48
N TYR A 114 4.26 3.73 -12.64
CA TYR A 114 3.82 2.40 -13.01
C TYR A 114 2.38 2.21 -12.55
N ARG A 115 1.54 1.67 -13.44
CA ARG A 115 0.19 1.25 -13.07
C ARG A 115 0.12 -0.28 -13.11
N PHE A 116 -0.16 -0.87 -11.96
CA PHE A 116 -0.37 -2.29 -11.76
C PHE A 116 -1.79 -2.50 -11.23
N PRO A 117 -2.79 -2.47 -12.13
CA PRO A 117 -4.19 -2.38 -11.70
C PRO A 117 -4.60 -3.64 -10.95
N ILE A 118 -5.12 -3.44 -9.73
CA ILE A 118 -5.78 -4.48 -8.94
C ILE A 118 -7.19 -3.99 -8.68
N ARG A 119 -8.19 -4.79 -9.08
CA ARG A 119 -9.61 -4.46 -8.88
C ARG A 119 -9.89 -4.14 -7.42
N ASP A 120 -10.76 -3.16 -7.18
CA ASP A 120 -11.02 -2.70 -5.80
C ASP A 120 -11.45 -3.85 -4.89
N ARG A 121 -10.89 -3.86 -3.66
CA ARG A 121 -11.08 -4.90 -2.63
C ARG A 121 -10.79 -6.34 -3.09
N SER A 122 -10.02 -6.52 -4.17
CA SER A 122 -9.72 -7.83 -4.76
C SER A 122 -8.24 -8.21 -4.60
N LEU A 123 -7.93 -9.42 -5.07
CA LEU A 123 -6.57 -9.94 -5.25
C LEU A 123 -6.04 -9.56 -6.64
N PRO A 124 -4.72 -9.59 -6.88
CA PRO A 124 -4.17 -9.51 -8.23
C PRO A 124 -4.62 -10.71 -9.07
N ASP A 125 -4.63 -10.55 -10.41
CA ASP A 125 -5.09 -11.59 -11.34
C ASP A 125 -4.18 -12.83 -11.34
N SER A 126 -2.92 -12.68 -10.96
CA SER A 126 -1.93 -13.77 -10.88
C SER A 126 -0.80 -13.46 -9.89
N LEU A 127 -0.04 -14.49 -9.53
CA LEU A 127 1.22 -14.32 -8.80
C LEU A 127 2.24 -13.54 -9.62
N ASP A 128 2.33 -13.78 -10.93
CA ASP A 128 3.23 -13.04 -11.82
C ASP A 128 2.93 -11.54 -11.84
N HIS A 129 1.65 -11.16 -11.74
CA HIS A 129 1.26 -9.76 -11.59
C HIS A 129 1.85 -9.17 -10.30
N MET A 130 1.71 -9.87 -9.16
CA MET A 130 2.32 -9.43 -7.90
C MET A 130 3.84 -9.33 -8.03
N TYR A 131 4.50 -10.36 -8.57
CA TYR A 131 5.95 -10.34 -8.79
C TYR A 131 6.40 -9.18 -9.68
N GLY A 132 5.63 -8.80 -10.70
CA GLY A 132 5.92 -7.61 -11.50
C GLY A 132 5.97 -6.32 -10.68
N VAL A 133 5.09 -6.16 -9.69
CA VAL A 133 5.13 -5.02 -8.76
C VAL A 133 6.39 -5.08 -7.88
N LEU A 134 6.70 -6.25 -7.35
CA LEU A 134 7.84 -6.45 -6.44
C LEU A 134 9.18 -6.30 -7.17
N ASP A 135 9.27 -6.70 -8.43
CA ASP A 135 10.46 -6.53 -9.27
C ASP A 135 10.77 -5.03 -9.46
N VAL A 136 9.74 -4.18 -9.65
CA VAL A 136 9.91 -2.71 -9.70
C VAL A 136 10.35 -2.15 -8.35
N LEU A 137 9.78 -2.62 -7.24
CA LEU A 137 10.21 -2.18 -5.90
C LEU A 137 11.67 -2.55 -5.61
N ARG A 138 12.07 -3.76 -5.99
CA ARG A 138 13.45 -4.26 -5.84
C ARG A 138 14.44 -3.46 -6.67
N ASP A 139 14.12 -3.16 -7.93
CA ASP A 139 14.95 -2.27 -8.76
C ASP A 139 15.14 -0.89 -8.11
N ASN A 140 14.05 -0.29 -7.61
CA ASN A 140 14.12 1.02 -6.96
C ASN A 140 14.94 0.99 -5.68
N GLU A 141 14.79 -0.03 -4.83
CA GLU A 141 15.59 -0.20 -3.62
C GLU A 141 17.09 -0.31 -3.95
N ASN A 142 17.45 -1.11 -4.95
CA ASN A 142 18.83 -1.24 -5.42
C ASN A 142 19.41 0.07 -5.95
N ARG A 143 18.57 0.94 -6.50
CA ARG A 143 18.94 2.29 -6.99
C ARG A 143 18.92 3.36 -5.89
N GLY A 144 18.62 2.99 -4.64
CA GLY A 144 18.49 3.95 -3.53
C GLY A 144 17.32 4.92 -3.70
N ARG A 145 16.28 4.52 -4.43
CA ARG A 145 15.23 5.39 -4.93
C ARG A 145 13.93 5.22 -4.16
N ILE A 146 13.35 6.34 -3.72
CA ILE A 146 12.13 6.32 -2.92
C ILE A 146 10.91 6.04 -3.81
N SER A 147 10.18 4.98 -3.45
CA SER A 147 8.94 4.56 -4.11
C SER A 147 7.72 4.85 -3.24
N ALA A 148 6.59 5.19 -3.86
CA ALA A 148 5.29 5.27 -3.21
C ALA A 148 4.31 4.28 -3.85
N VAL A 149 3.77 3.36 -3.05
CA VAL A 149 2.71 2.44 -3.46
C VAL A 149 1.38 2.96 -2.94
N HIS A 150 0.39 3.08 -3.81
CA HIS A 150 -0.92 3.57 -3.43
C HIS A 150 -2.05 2.84 -4.17
N CYS A 151 -3.23 2.86 -3.55
CA CYS A 151 -4.50 2.55 -4.20
C CYS A 151 -5.43 3.76 -4.05
N ARG A 152 -6.74 3.57 -3.90
CA ARG A 152 -7.65 4.65 -3.47
C ARG A 152 -7.37 5.07 -2.03
N GLY A 153 -7.54 4.13 -1.10
CA GLY A 153 -7.52 4.40 0.33
C GLY A 153 -6.14 4.36 0.97
N GLY A 154 -5.17 3.70 0.34
CA GLY A 154 -3.92 3.29 0.97
C GLY A 154 -4.09 2.14 1.98
N ILE A 155 -5.19 1.39 1.89
CA ILE A 155 -5.63 0.40 2.88
C ILE A 155 -5.42 -1.01 2.31
N GLY A 156 -6.41 -1.58 1.61
CA GLY A 156 -6.40 -2.99 1.23
C GLY A 156 -5.35 -3.41 0.22
N ARG A 157 -5.47 -2.93 -1.02
CA ARG A 157 -4.54 -3.27 -2.11
C ARG A 157 -3.10 -2.86 -1.79
N THR A 158 -2.93 -1.67 -1.22
CA THR A 158 -1.63 -1.17 -0.76
C THR A 158 -1.06 -2.07 0.33
N GLY A 159 -1.78 -2.31 1.42
CA GLY A 159 -1.33 -3.19 2.50
C GLY A 159 -0.98 -4.60 2.01
N MET A 160 -1.73 -5.13 1.04
CA MET A 160 -1.45 -6.43 0.44
C MET A 160 -0.10 -6.45 -0.30
N VAL A 161 0.14 -5.47 -1.19
CA VAL A 161 1.42 -5.36 -1.91
C VAL A 161 2.57 -5.14 -0.93
N ILE A 162 2.39 -4.28 0.08
CA ILE A 162 3.38 -4.04 1.12
C ILE A 162 3.71 -5.31 1.90
N GLY A 163 2.70 -6.12 2.22
CA GLY A 163 2.89 -7.38 2.93
C GLY A 163 3.73 -8.36 2.12
N CYS A 164 3.42 -8.50 0.83
CA CYS A 164 4.19 -9.34 -0.07
C CYS A 164 5.62 -8.83 -0.22
N TRP A 165 5.81 -7.51 -0.34
CA TRP A 165 7.13 -6.88 -0.39
C TRP A 165 7.97 -7.16 0.86
N LEU A 166 7.39 -7.03 2.05
CA LEU A 166 8.11 -7.26 3.31
C LEU A 166 8.66 -8.70 3.38
N VAL A 167 7.89 -9.68 2.92
CA VAL A 167 8.34 -11.08 2.83
C VAL A 167 9.40 -11.24 1.73
N ASP A 168 9.15 -10.70 0.54
CA ASP A 168 10.04 -10.85 -0.64
C ASP A 168 11.42 -10.17 -0.45
N SER A 169 11.46 -9.03 0.25
CA SER A 169 12.69 -8.29 0.57
C SER A 169 13.44 -8.85 1.79
N GLY A 170 12.87 -9.80 2.52
CA GLY A 170 13.45 -10.34 3.75
C GLY A 170 13.33 -9.42 4.97
N HIS A 171 12.56 -8.33 4.88
CA HIS A 171 12.22 -7.50 6.04
C HIS A 171 11.25 -8.17 7.01
N ALA A 172 10.53 -9.20 6.56
CA ALA A 172 9.74 -10.12 7.36
C ALA A 172 10.11 -11.56 6.98
N LYS A 173 10.20 -12.44 7.96
CA LYS A 173 10.52 -13.87 7.77
C LYS A 173 9.39 -14.61 7.07
N ASN A 174 8.14 -14.18 7.28
CA ASN A 174 6.94 -14.81 6.74
C ASN A 174 5.76 -13.82 6.71
N GLY A 175 4.62 -14.29 6.19
CA GLY A 175 3.41 -13.48 6.09
C GLY A 175 2.85 -13.00 7.44
N GLU A 176 2.99 -13.79 8.52
CA GLU A 176 2.55 -13.36 9.86
C GLU A 176 3.33 -12.15 10.35
N GLU A 177 4.65 -12.19 10.26
CA GLU A 177 5.51 -11.07 10.66
C GLU A 177 5.27 -9.84 9.77
N ALA A 178 5.06 -10.03 8.46
CA ALA A 178 4.73 -8.94 7.55
C ALA A 178 3.40 -8.25 7.94
N LEU A 179 2.38 -9.03 8.28
CA LEU A 179 1.09 -8.50 8.74
C LEU A 179 1.19 -7.78 10.08
N SER A 180 2.02 -8.28 11.01
CA SER A 180 2.31 -7.57 12.25
C SER A 180 2.94 -6.21 11.98
N ILE A 181 3.98 -6.16 11.12
CA ILE A 181 4.66 -4.91 10.74
C ILE A 181 3.66 -3.90 10.16
N ILE A 182 2.81 -4.34 9.24
CA ILE A 182 1.78 -3.46 8.68
C ILE A 182 0.84 -2.97 9.76
N ALA A 183 0.38 -3.83 10.68
CA ALA A 183 -0.51 -3.42 11.75
C ALA A 183 0.11 -2.35 12.67
N SER A 184 1.40 -2.48 12.99
CA SER A 184 2.15 -1.52 13.80
C SER A 184 2.31 -0.15 13.11
N GLU A 185 2.55 -0.14 11.79
CA GLU A 185 2.63 1.12 11.05
C GLU A 185 1.24 1.73 10.80
N TRP A 186 0.26 0.89 10.45
CA TRP A 186 -1.10 1.29 10.10
C TRP A 186 -1.84 1.93 11.28
N CYS A 187 -1.61 1.45 12.52
CA CYS A 187 -2.27 2.01 13.70
C CYS A 187 -1.94 3.50 13.92
N THR A 188 -0.83 3.98 13.34
CA THR A 188 -0.43 5.38 13.39
C THR A 188 -1.16 6.25 12.37
N VAL A 189 -1.80 5.66 11.34
CA VAL A 189 -2.43 6.36 10.23
C VAL A 189 -3.79 6.94 10.65
N GLU A 190 -4.12 8.17 10.21
CA GLU A 190 -5.34 8.87 10.64
C GLU A 190 -6.63 8.06 10.35
N LYS A 191 -6.67 7.40 9.19
CA LYS A 191 -7.77 6.50 8.78
C LYS A 191 -7.93 5.26 9.65
N CYS A 192 -6.95 4.88 10.48
CA CYS A 192 -7.05 3.67 11.32
C CYS A 192 -8.28 3.69 12.23
N LYS A 193 -8.73 4.88 12.66
CA LYS A 193 -9.96 5.03 13.46
C LYS A 193 -11.22 4.51 12.77
N ARG A 194 -11.25 4.58 11.42
CA ARG A 194 -12.39 4.15 10.60
C ARG A 194 -12.15 2.79 9.93
N TYR A 195 -10.89 2.49 9.63
CA TYR A 195 -10.44 1.26 8.98
C TYR A 195 -9.36 0.64 9.88
N PRO A 196 -9.73 -0.19 10.87
CA PRO A 196 -8.82 -0.57 11.94
C PRO A 196 -7.70 -1.51 11.51
N HIS A 197 -7.75 -2.02 10.28
CA HIS A 197 -6.77 -2.95 9.74
C HIS A 197 -6.43 -2.68 8.28
N SER A 198 -5.23 -3.11 7.91
CA SER A 198 -4.67 -3.14 6.56
C SER A 198 -3.86 -4.44 6.44
N PRO A 199 -4.04 -5.29 5.41
CA PRO A 199 -5.00 -5.18 4.29
C PRO A 199 -6.47 -5.16 4.72
N GLU A 200 -7.41 -4.81 3.84
CA GLU A 200 -8.79 -4.48 4.21
C GLU A 200 -9.72 -5.70 4.27
N THR A 201 -9.51 -6.68 3.39
CA THR A 201 -10.35 -7.87 3.26
C THR A 201 -9.66 -9.13 3.79
N GLY A 202 -10.46 -10.13 4.17
CA GLY A 202 -9.94 -11.44 4.57
C GLY A 202 -9.12 -12.11 3.48
N SER A 203 -9.57 -12.05 2.23
CA SER A 203 -8.82 -12.58 1.09
C SER A 203 -7.46 -11.93 0.92
N GLN A 204 -7.35 -10.60 1.07
CA GLN A 204 -6.09 -9.88 0.98
C GLN A 204 -5.16 -10.21 2.16
N PHE A 205 -5.72 -10.37 3.36
CA PHE A 205 -4.98 -10.83 4.53
C PHE A 205 -4.42 -12.24 4.29
N ASP A 206 -5.25 -13.18 3.84
CA ASP A 206 -4.86 -14.56 3.54
C ASP A 206 -3.83 -14.63 2.42
N TYR A 207 -3.91 -13.74 1.43
CA TYR A 207 -2.92 -13.65 0.37
C TYR A 207 -1.54 -13.32 0.91
N VAL A 208 -1.44 -12.32 1.80
CA VAL A 208 -0.16 -11.97 2.44
C VAL A 208 0.32 -13.08 3.36
N LEU A 209 -0.59 -13.64 4.17
CA LEU A 209 -0.24 -14.69 5.14
C LEU A 209 0.43 -15.88 4.47
N ASN A 210 -0.05 -16.27 3.29
CA ASN A 210 0.41 -17.43 2.54
C ASN A 210 1.37 -17.06 1.38
N PHE A 211 1.87 -15.81 1.34
CA PHE A 211 2.73 -15.36 0.25
C PHE A 211 4.13 -15.99 0.34
N HIS A 212 4.70 -16.34 -0.82
CA HIS A 212 6.04 -16.88 -0.95
C HIS A 212 6.87 -16.07 -1.96
N PRO A 213 8.13 -15.72 -1.63
CA PRO A 213 9.04 -15.05 -2.56
C PRO A 213 9.25 -15.83 -3.85
N LYS A 214 9.56 -15.11 -4.92
CA LYS A 214 9.82 -15.71 -6.24
C LYS A 214 10.99 -16.70 -6.16
N GLY A 215 10.76 -17.94 -6.61
CA GLY A 215 11.81 -18.99 -6.64
C GLY A 215 11.92 -19.86 -5.38
N VAL A 216 11.10 -19.62 -4.34
CA VAL A 216 10.97 -20.54 -3.22
C VAL A 216 9.99 -21.65 -3.62
N LYS A 217 10.48 -22.90 -3.74
CA LYS A 217 9.61 -24.07 -3.94
C LYS A 217 9.00 -24.44 -2.58
N VAL A 218 7.67 -24.49 -2.53
CA VAL A 218 6.87 -24.99 -1.39
C VAL A 218 6.86 -26.50 -1.40
#